data_AF-A0AAN9VRZ9-F1
#
_entry.id   AF-A0AAN9VRZ9-F1
#
_cell.length_a   1.000
_cell.length_b   1.000
_cell.length_c   1.000
_cell.angle_alpha   90.00
_cell.angle_beta   90.00
_cell.angle_gamma   90.00
#
_symmetry.space_group_name_H-M   'P 1'
#
loop_
_entity.id
_entity.type
_entity.pdbx_description
1 polymer ?
#
loop_
_entity_poly.entity_id
_entity_poly.type
_entity_poly.pdbx_seq_one_letter_code
_entity_poly.pdbx_strand_id
1 'polypeptide(L)'
;MKSVPMSNVKMKWRDHLNSVWAGENCDNVCTRDGVFLLYERLVANKEDMISSTTSSVLNQNPVLPDFECESPSVGKLEHHVTALLNSQFELARSVCAESPFSVVLRQRLLVLWRIFHSVLTKYHDKEKVKSQSSTHDKKNQK
;
A
#
# COMPACT_ATOMS: atom_id res chain seq x y z
N MET A 1 -14.91 -15.42 -15.24
CA MET A 1 -14.58 -14.65 -14.02
C MET A 1 -13.17 -14.09 -14.18
N LYS A 2 -13.04 -12.78 -14.43
CA LYS A 2 -11.72 -12.13 -14.56
C LYS A 2 -11.32 -11.66 -13.16
N SER A 3 -10.20 -12.18 -12.65
CA SER A 3 -9.63 -11.72 -11.40
C SER A 3 -9.30 -10.24 -11.50
N VAL A 4 -9.82 -9.45 -10.56
CA VAL A 4 -9.40 -8.06 -10.39
C VAL A 4 -7.94 -8.10 -9.94
N PRO A 5 -7.00 -7.51 -10.69
CA PRO A 5 -5.62 -7.48 -10.26
C PRO A 5 -5.54 -6.63 -9.00
N MET A 6 -5.07 -7.21 -7.90
CA MET A 6 -4.58 -6.43 -6.76
C MET A 6 -3.57 -5.44 -7.33
N SER A 7 -3.90 -4.16 -7.33
CA SER A 7 -3.06 -3.12 -7.89
C SER A 7 -1.68 -3.23 -7.26
N ASN A 8 -0.67 -3.55 -8.07
CA ASN A 8 0.72 -3.60 -7.65
C ASN A 8 1.11 -2.21 -7.11
N VAL A 9 1.08 -2.06 -5.78
CA VAL A 9 1.63 -0.89 -5.08
C VAL A 9 3.15 -0.98 -5.26
N LYS A 10 3.66 -0.33 -6.31
CA LYS A 10 5.09 -0.31 -6.59
C LYS A 10 5.74 0.74 -5.72
N MET A 11 6.15 0.36 -4.52
CA MET A 11 6.85 1.27 -3.62
C MET A 11 8.24 1.63 -4.16
N LYS A 12 8.68 2.87 -3.92
CA LYS A 12 10.00 3.36 -4.33
C LYS A 12 10.89 3.58 -3.11
N TRP A 13 11.64 2.55 -2.75
CA TRP A 13 12.61 2.63 -1.66
C TRP A 13 13.91 3.28 -2.08
N ARG A 14 14.50 4.10 -1.19
CA ARG A 14 15.77 4.77 -1.47
C ARG A 14 16.92 3.94 -0.90
N ASP A 15 17.86 3.55 -1.77
CA ASP A 15 18.91 2.61 -1.38
C ASP A 15 19.85 3.15 -0.30
N HIS A 16 20.13 4.46 -0.31
CA HIS A 16 20.99 5.10 0.70
C HIS A 16 20.42 5.07 2.12
N LEU A 17 19.12 4.80 2.27
CA LEU A 17 18.47 4.67 3.57
C LEU A 17 18.43 3.21 4.07
N ASN A 18 18.79 2.23 3.22
CA ASN A 18 18.73 0.80 3.58
C ASN A 18 19.59 0.48 4.81
N SER A 19 20.78 1.07 4.95
CA SER A 19 21.64 0.80 6.12
C SER A 19 20.97 1.23 7.44
N VAL A 20 20.30 2.40 7.40
CA VAL A 20 19.58 2.96 8.55
C VAL A 20 18.38 2.09 8.92
N TRP A 21 17.57 1.74 7.92
CA TRP A 21 16.39 0.90 8.13
C TRP A 21 16.72 -0.55 8.50
N ALA A 22 17.85 -1.10 8.03
CA ALA A 22 18.29 -2.44 8.40
C ALA A 22 18.87 -2.52 9.83
N GLY A 23 19.17 -1.39 10.45
CA GLY A 23 19.58 -1.29 11.86
C GLY A 23 18.46 -0.85 12.80
N GLU A 24 17.25 -0.62 12.28
CA GLU A 24 16.11 -0.11 13.05
C GLU A 24 15.61 -1.15 14.08
N ASN A 25 15.24 -0.69 15.27
CA ASN A 25 14.68 -1.58 16.29
C ASN A 25 13.20 -1.89 15.99
N CYS A 26 12.88 -3.17 15.74
CA CYS A 26 11.53 -3.64 15.48
C CYS A 26 10.56 -3.48 16.67
N ASP A 27 11.05 -3.33 17.91
CA ASP A 27 10.18 -3.13 19.08
C ASP A 27 9.31 -1.88 18.95
N ASN A 28 9.83 -0.84 18.28
CA ASN A 28 9.10 0.40 18.03
C ASN A 28 7.85 0.18 17.16
N VAL A 29 7.87 -0.82 16.27
CA VAL A 29 6.72 -1.19 15.43
C VAL A 29 5.59 -1.79 16.27
N CYS A 30 5.92 -2.41 17.40
CA CYS A 30 4.93 -3.03 18.29
C CYS A 30 4.11 -1.99 19.08
N THR A 31 4.62 -0.77 19.24
CA THR A 31 3.94 0.32 19.94
C THR A 31 3.20 1.25 18.97
N ARG A 32 2.15 1.94 19.44
CA ARG A 32 1.39 2.89 18.61
C ARG A 32 2.22 4.12 18.27
N ASP A 33 2.92 4.68 19.24
CA ASP A 33 3.66 5.93 19.05
C ASP A 33 4.99 5.68 18.31
N GLY A 34 5.64 4.54 18.54
CA GLY A 34 6.84 4.14 17.81
C GLY A 34 6.57 3.90 16.32
N VAL A 35 5.49 3.17 15.97
CA VAL A 35 5.15 2.99 14.54
C VAL A 35 4.76 4.31 13.88
N PHE A 36 4.08 5.21 14.60
CA PHE A 36 3.73 6.53 14.08
C PHE A 36 4.99 7.33 13.71
N LEU A 37 5.99 7.37 14.58
CA LEU A 37 7.26 8.06 14.31
C LEU A 37 8.03 7.44 13.14
N LEU A 38 8.07 6.11 13.05
CA LEU A 38 8.70 5.42 11.92
C LEU A 38 7.96 5.65 10.61
N TYR A 39 6.63 5.72 10.67
CA TYR A 39 5.80 6.04 9.51
C TYR A 39 6.02 7.49 9.04
N GLU A 40 6.03 8.47 9.95
CA GLU A 40 6.36 9.86 9.63
C GLU A 40 7.74 9.98 8.98
N ARG A 41 8.71 9.17 9.41
CA ARG A 41 10.03 9.09 8.78
C ARG A 41 9.96 8.59 7.33
N LEU A 42 9.14 7.58 7.02
CA LEU A 42 8.91 7.11 5.66
C LEU A 42 8.33 8.22 4.77
N VAL A 43 7.33 8.94 5.31
CA VAL A 43 6.67 10.05 4.62
C VAL A 43 7.65 11.20 4.37
N ALA A 44 8.40 11.63 5.39
CA ALA A 44 9.39 12.70 5.29
C ALA A 44 10.50 12.36 4.28
N ASN A 45 10.93 11.11 4.23
CA ASN A 45 11.94 10.64 3.29
C ASN A 45 11.41 10.43 1.86
N LYS A 46 10.09 10.63 1.64
CA LYS A 46 9.40 10.33 0.37
C LYS A 46 9.61 8.88 -0.06
N GLU A 47 9.68 7.98 0.91
CA GLU A 47 9.75 6.54 0.71
C GLU A 47 8.34 5.92 0.64
N ASP A 48 7.31 6.71 0.94
CA ASP A 48 5.92 6.34 0.77
C ASP A 48 5.46 6.59 -0.68
N MET A 49 5.21 5.50 -1.41
CA MET A 49 4.43 5.57 -2.66
C MET A 49 3.35 4.52 -2.64
N ILE A 50 2.33 4.77 -1.83
CA ILE A 50 1.00 4.25 -2.10
C ILE A 50 0.46 5.13 -3.23
N SER A 51 0.34 4.60 -4.44
CA SER A 51 -0.57 5.19 -5.42
C SER A 51 -1.92 5.21 -4.75
N SER A 52 -2.31 6.37 -4.25
CA SER A 52 -3.65 6.62 -3.78
C SER A 52 -4.54 6.44 -5.00
N THR A 53 -5.01 5.22 -5.23
CA THR A 53 -6.16 4.96 -6.10
C THR A 53 -7.31 5.58 -5.35
N THR A 54 -7.38 6.90 -5.45
CA THR A 54 -8.50 7.70 -4.97
C THR A 54 -9.72 7.11 -5.65
N SER A 55 -10.56 6.58 -4.78
CA SER A 55 -11.96 6.27 -4.97
C SER A 55 -12.65 7.36 -5.80
N SER A 56 -12.55 7.27 -7.13
CA SER A 56 -13.29 8.14 -8.05
C SER A 56 -14.77 7.80 -8.13
N VAL A 57 -15.26 6.85 -7.32
CA VAL A 57 -16.64 6.36 -7.36
C VAL A 57 -17.58 7.25 -6.53
N LEU A 58 -17.07 8.12 -5.65
CA LEU A 58 -17.91 8.98 -4.81
C LEU A 58 -18.44 10.25 -5.53
N ASN A 59 -18.01 10.53 -6.77
CA ASN A 59 -18.37 11.75 -7.51
C ASN A 59 -19.40 11.53 -8.63
N GLN A 60 -20.19 10.46 -8.58
CA GLN A 60 -21.43 10.42 -9.35
C GLN A 60 -22.54 10.86 -8.41
N ASN A 61 -22.87 12.16 -8.44
CA ASN A 61 -24.14 12.62 -7.88
C ASN A 61 -25.24 11.74 -8.50
N PRO A 62 -25.98 10.94 -7.72
CA PRO A 62 -27.11 10.24 -8.26
C PRO A 62 -28.08 11.29 -8.80
N VAL A 63 -28.39 11.21 -10.09
CA VAL A 63 -29.47 11.99 -10.69
C VAL A 63 -30.71 11.67 -9.87
N LEU A 64 -31.33 12.69 -9.29
CA LEU A 64 -32.59 12.56 -8.56
C LEU A 64 -33.59 11.85 -9.48
N PRO A 65 -34.14 10.69 -9.08
CA PRO A 65 -35.13 10.01 -9.88
C PRO A 65 -36.31 10.96 -10.09
N ASP A 66 -36.68 11.18 -11.35
CA ASP A 66 -37.97 11.80 -11.65
C ASP A 66 -39.04 10.85 -11.09
N PHE A 67 -39.88 11.32 -10.18
CA PHE A 67 -40.87 10.50 -9.49
C PHE A 67 -42.05 10.21 -10.41
N GLU A 68 -41.81 9.55 -11.54
CA GLU A 68 -42.89 8.96 -12.32
C GLU A 68 -43.30 7.64 -11.68
N CYS A 69 -44.52 7.63 -11.12
CA CYS A 69 -45.14 6.54 -10.36
C CYS A 69 -45.58 5.39 -11.28
N GLU A 70 -44.65 4.84 -12.06
CA GLU A 70 -44.84 3.57 -12.78
C GLU A 70 -44.21 2.45 -11.95
N SER A 71 -44.98 1.42 -11.63
CA SER A 71 -44.47 0.26 -10.90
C SER A 71 -43.26 -0.33 -11.64
N PRO A 72 -42.06 -0.36 -11.04
CA PRO A 72 -40.86 -0.78 -11.75
C PRO A 72 -41.00 -2.24 -12.18
N SER A 73 -40.60 -2.56 -13.40
CA SER A 73 -40.50 -3.96 -13.82
C SER A 73 -39.56 -4.70 -12.86
N VAL A 74 -39.83 -5.99 -12.62
CA VAL A 74 -39.06 -6.81 -11.67
C VAL A 74 -37.54 -6.72 -11.93
N GLY A 75 -37.12 -6.74 -13.20
CA GLY A 75 -35.70 -6.59 -13.57
C GLY A 75 -35.10 -5.21 -13.23
N LYS A 76 -35.87 -4.12 -13.31
CA LYS A 76 -35.41 -2.79 -12.86
C LYS A 76 -35.28 -2.74 -11.34
N LEU A 77 -36.21 -3.36 -10.63
CA LEU A 77 -36.15 -3.45 -9.17
C LEU A 77 -34.94 -4.26 -8.69
N GLU A 78 -34.68 -5.43 -9.28
CA GLU A 78 -33.49 -6.25 -8.95
C GLU A 78 -32.18 -5.50 -9.23
N HIS A 79 -32.09 -4.79 -10.35
CA HIS A 79 -30.93 -3.95 -10.66
C HIS A 79 -30.74 -2.83 -9.62
N HIS A 80 -31.83 -2.15 -9.25
CA HIS A 80 -31.79 -1.10 -8.24
C HIS A 80 -31.34 -1.63 -6.86
N VAL A 81 -31.91 -2.76 -6.42
CA VAL A 81 -31.50 -3.43 -5.17
C VAL A 81 -30.02 -3.79 -5.21
N THR A 82 -29.54 -4.33 -6.32
CA THR A 82 -28.12 -4.69 -6.49
C THR A 82 -27.22 -3.45 -6.44
N ALA A 83 -27.60 -2.36 -7.11
CA ALA A 83 -26.86 -1.09 -7.09
C ALA A 83 -26.84 -0.49 -5.67
N LEU A 84 -27.95 -0.55 -4.94
CA LEU A 84 -28.03 -0.10 -3.56
C LEU A 84 -27.11 -0.92 -2.64
N LEU A 85 -27.16 -2.25 -2.74
CA LEU A 85 -26.31 -3.14 -1.94
C LEU A 85 -24.82 -2.90 -2.21
N ASN A 86 -24.43 -2.74 -3.48
CA ASN A 86 -23.05 -2.41 -3.84
C ASN A 86 -22.62 -1.05 -3.26
N SER A 87 -23.49 -0.05 -3.29
CA SER A 87 -23.20 1.28 -2.73
C SER A 87 -23.01 1.21 -1.21
N GLN A 88 -23.88 0.46 -0.50
CA GLN A 88 -23.76 0.25 0.94
C GLN A 88 -22.50 -0.55 1.30
N PHE A 89 -22.15 -1.56 0.50
CA PHE A 89 -20.92 -2.33 0.67
C PHE A 89 -19.67 -1.47 0.52
N GLU A 90 -19.58 -0.67 -0.55
CA GLU A 90 -18.42 0.21 -0.78
C GLU A 90 -18.31 1.28 0.31
N LEU A 91 -19.43 1.83 0.78
CA LEU A 91 -19.45 2.75 1.92
C LEU A 91 -18.92 2.08 3.20
N ALA A 92 -19.46 0.90 3.55
CA ALA A 92 -19.03 0.16 4.73
C ALA A 92 -17.53 -0.20 4.64
N ARG A 93 -17.06 -0.59 3.46
CA ARG A 93 -15.65 -0.85 3.20
C ARG A 93 -14.77 0.39 3.40
N SER A 94 -15.19 1.56 2.90
CA SER A 94 -14.45 2.82 3.09
C SER A 94 -14.36 3.18 4.57
N VAL A 95 -15.49 3.16 5.28
CA VAL A 95 -15.55 3.46 6.73
C VAL A 95 -14.67 2.50 7.53
N CYS A 96 -14.70 1.21 7.21
CA CYS A 96 -13.82 0.21 7.85
C CYS A 96 -12.34 0.46 7.53
N ALA A 97 -12.01 0.88 6.31
CA ALA A 97 -10.64 1.20 5.90
C ALA A 97 -10.08 2.49 6.53
N GLU A 98 -10.98 3.35 7.01
CA GLU A 98 -10.68 4.58 7.75
C GLU A 98 -10.69 4.39 9.28
N SER A 99 -11.01 3.19 9.76
CA SER A 99 -10.95 2.90 11.19
C SER A 99 -9.53 3.13 11.76
N PRO A 100 -9.40 3.64 13.01
CA PRO A 100 -8.09 3.85 13.64
C PRO A 100 -7.22 2.60 13.65
N PHE A 101 -7.85 1.43 13.81
CA PHE A 101 -7.16 0.14 13.71
C PHE A 101 -6.57 -0.10 12.31
N SER A 102 -7.35 0.11 11.24
CA SER A 102 -6.89 -0.09 9.86
C SER A 102 -5.74 0.86 9.51
N VAL A 103 -5.82 2.11 9.95
CA VAL A 103 -4.77 3.12 9.76
C VAL A 103 -3.47 2.67 10.43
N VAL A 104 -3.51 2.34 11.73
CA VAL A 104 -2.32 1.91 12.47
C VAL A 104 -1.76 0.59 11.93
N LEU A 105 -2.62 -0.36 11.55
CA LEU A 105 -2.19 -1.61 10.93
C LEU A 105 -1.44 -1.37 9.62
N ARG A 106 -1.94 -0.46 8.77
CA ARG A 106 -1.28 -0.08 7.52
C ARG A 106 0.09 0.53 7.77
N GLN A 107 0.20 1.44 8.73
CA GLN A 107 1.49 2.04 9.13
C GLN A 107 2.49 0.95 9.55
N ARG A 108 2.07 -0.01 10.38
CA ARG A 108 2.91 -1.14 10.81
C ARG A 108 3.39 -1.97 9.64
N LEU A 109 2.49 -2.32 8.72
CA LEU A 109 2.83 -3.11 7.54
C LEU A 109 3.84 -2.40 6.64
N LEU A 110 3.68 -1.10 6.40
CA LEU A 110 4.61 -0.32 5.57
C LEU A 110 6.00 -0.23 6.20
N VAL A 111 6.07 0.06 7.50
CA VAL A 111 7.34 0.11 8.24
C VAL A 111 8.03 -1.25 8.25
N LEU A 112 7.30 -2.34 8.53
CA LEU A 112 7.85 -3.70 8.47
C LEU A 112 8.38 -4.04 7.08
N TRP A 113 7.61 -3.71 6.05
CA TRP A 113 8.00 -4.00 4.68
C TRP A 113 9.25 -3.21 4.27
N ARG A 114 9.43 -1.97 4.75
CA ARG A 114 10.67 -1.20 4.58
C ARG A 114 11.87 -1.85 5.26
N ILE A 115 11.72 -2.21 6.54
CA ILE A 115 12.80 -2.83 7.33
C ILE A 115 13.20 -4.14 6.68
N PHE A 116 12.23 -4.99 6.36
CA PHE A 116 12.45 -6.26 5.68
C PHE A 116 13.19 -6.10 4.35
N HIS A 117 12.74 -5.17 3.49
CA HIS A 117 13.42 -4.86 2.24
C HIS A 117 14.88 -4.47 2.48
N SER A 118 15.13 -3.59 3.44
CA SER A 118 16.49 -3.11 3.77
C SER A 118 17.41 -4.22 4.25
N VAL A 119 16.89 -5.10 5.10
CA VAL A 119 17.60 -6.27 5.60
C VAL A 119 17.93 -7.20 4.43
N LEU A 120 16.94 -7.54 3.59
CA LEU A 120 17.18 -8.36 2.40
C LEU A 120 18.27 -7.75 1.50
N THR A 121 18.20 -6.46 1.19
CA THR A 121 19.21 -5.78 0.39
C THR A 121 20.59 -5.85 1.06
N LYS A 122 20.68 -5.62 2.37
CA LYS A 122 21.94 -5.70 3.12
C LYS A 122 22.59 -7.09 3.07
N TYR A 123 21.79 -8.17 3.01
CA TYR A 123 22.32 -9.53 2.92
C TYR A 123 22.65 -9.92 1.46
N HIS A 124 21.86 -9.49 0.47
CA HIS A 124 22.11 -9.78 -0.94
C HIS A 124 23.25 -8.93 -1.55
N ASP A 125 23.48 -7.72 -1.06
CA ASP A 125 24.55 -6.87 -1.59
C ASP A 125 25.95 -7.38 -1.18
N LYS A 126 26.04 -8.13 -0.07
CA LYS A 126 27.29 -8.82 0.35
C LYS A 126 27.74 -9.88 -0.66
N GLU A 127 26.82 -10.52 -1.37
CA GLU A 127 27.17 -11.49 -2.42
C GLU A 127 27.72 -10.79 -3.68
N LYS A 128 27.23 -9.58 -4.00
CA LYS A 128 27.72 -8.78 -5.14
C LYS A 128 29.13 -8.22 -4.91
N VAL A 129 29.43 -7.78 -3.69
CA VAL A 129 30.78 -7.28 -3.33
C VAL A 129 31.84 -8.37 -3.47
N LYS A 130 31.49 -9.65 -3.20
CA LYS A 130 32.41 -10.79 -3.36
C LYS A 130 32.70 -11.14 -4.82
N SER A 131 31.81 -10.77 -5.76
CA SER A 131 32.01 -10.97 -7.20
C SER A 131 32.78 -9.82 -7.87
N GLN A 132 32.84 -8.63 -7.27
CA GLN A 132 33.60 -7.50 -7.83
C GLN A 132 35.06 -7.45 -7.37
N SER A 133 35.39 -7.99 -6.20
CA SER A 133 36.79 -8.08 -5.74
C SER A 133 37.63 -9.09 -6.55
N SER A 134 37.01 -10.03 -7.28
CA SER A 134 37.72 -11.01 -8.12
C SER A 134 38.02 -10.54 -9.56
N THR A 135 37.48 -9.38 -9.97
CA THR A 135 37.72 -8.81 -11.31
C THR A 135 38.85 -7.77 -11.31
N HIS A 136 39.21 -7.23 -10.15
CA HIS A 136 40.27 -6.22 -10.07
C HIS A 136 41.70 -6.80 -10.03
N ASP A 137 41.85 -8.10 -9.70
CA ASP A 137 43.18 -8.77 -9.63
C ASP A 137 43.70 -9.33 -10.96
N LYS A 138 42.89 -9.34 -12.04
CA LYS A 138 43.33 -9.90 -13.35
C LYS A 138 43.85 -8.85 -14.35
N LYS A 139 44.03 -7.59 -13.95
CA LYS A 139 44.57 -6.53 -14.84
C LYS A 139 46.03 -6.11 -14.55
N ASN A 140 46.68 -6.69 -13.54
CA ASN A 140 48.06 -6.37 -13.15
C ASN A 140 49.04 -7.54 -13.33
N GLN A 141 48.89 -8.33 -14.40
CA GLN A 141 49.97 -9.20 -14.88
C GLN A 141 50.09 -9.03 -16.39
N LYS A 142 50.90 -8.04 -16.76
CA LYS A 142 51.55 -7.90 -18.05
C LYS A 142 52.92 -8.56 -17.94
#